data_AF-A0A1Q6RFL3-F1
#
_entry.id   AF-A0A1Q6RFL3-F1
#
_cell.length_a   1.000
_cell.length_b   1.000
_cell.length_c   1.000
_cell.angle_alpha   90.00
_cell.angle_beta   90.00
_cell.angle_gamma   90.00
#
_symmetry.space_group_name_H-M   'P 1'
#
loop_
_entity.id
_entity.type
_entity.pdbx_description
1 polymer ?
#
loop_
_entity_poly.entity_id
_entity_poly.type
_entity_poly.pdbx_seq_one_letter_code
_entity_poly.pdbx_strand_id
1 'polypeptide(L)'
;MNMTNDEYRQYSDSHQPRSKCLGNCLKAFLVGGLICCIGEAILNVYADCGLDRTDASSAASATLVFIGALLTGLGLYDRIARFAGGGTLVPITGFANSMVAPALEFKTEERVIITPSQKCRCFRRVC
;
A
#
# COMPACT_ATOMS: atom_id res chain seq x y z
N MET A 1 34.62 14.00 9.43
CA MET A 1 33.69 15.12 9.65
C MET A 1 32.76 14.73 10.79
N ASN A 2 33.01 15.21 12.02
CA ASN A 2 32.12 14.98 13.16
C ASN A 2 31.11 16.13 13.16
N MET A 3 29.97 15.92 12.51
CA MET A 3 28.85 16.87 12.54
C MET A 3 28.25 16.80 13.95
N THR A 4 28.12 17.94 14.63
CA THR A 4 27.43 17.96 15.93
C THR A 4 25.94 17.62 15.73
N ASN A 5 25.29 17.01 16.73
CA ASN A 5 23.91 16.51 16.58
C ASN A 5 22.94 17.62 16.14
N ASP A 6 23.17 18.86 16.59
CA ASP A 6 22.40 20.05 16.20
C ASP A 6 22.60 20.50 14.74
N GLU A 7 23.83 20.50 14.21
CA GLU A 7 24.08 20.82 12.79
C GLU A 7 23.46 19.76 11.87
N TYR A 8 23.51 18.49 12.28
CA TYR A 8 22.87 17.41 11.53
C TYR A 8 21.35 17.56 11.51
N ARG A 9 20.75 18.02 12.61
CA ARG A 9 19.31 18.33 12.70
C ARG A 9 18.93 19.47 11.77
N GLN A 10 19.66 20.57 11.77
CA GLN A 10 19.39 21.70 10.87
C GLN A 10 19.56 21.33 9.40
N TYR A 11 20.59 20.53 9.09
CA TYR A 11 20.81 20.00 7.75
C TYR A 11 19.64 19.09 7.32
N SER A 12 19.19 18.19 8.18
CA SER A 12 18.03 17.31 7.93
C SER A 12 16.72 18.10 7.76
N ASP A 13 16.45 19.08 8.64
CA ASP A 13 15.25 19.91 8.59
C ASP A 13 15.20 20.78 7.33
N SER A 14 16.36 21.26 6.87
CA SER A 14 16.45 22.07 5.65
C SER A 14 16.14 21.30 4.35
N HIS A 15 16.17 19.96 4.41
CA HIS A 15 15.90 19.09 3.26
C HIS A 15 14.58 18.32 3.38
N GLN A 16 13.83 18.46 4.48
CA GLN A 16 12.52 17.86 4.61
C GLN A 16 11.47 18.70 3.85
N PRO A 17 10.75 18.10 2.88
CA PRO A 17 9.68 18.80 2.19
C PRO A 17 8.60 19.21 3.21
N ARG A 18 8.22 20.50 3.22
CA ARG A 18 7.09 21.03 4.01
C ARG A 18 5.77 20.42 3.51
N SER A 19 5.46 19.21 3.96
CA SER A 19 4.20 18.53 3.66
C SER A 19 3.05 19.28 4.34
N LYS A 20 1.99 19.60 3.59
CA LYS A 20 0.73 20.11 4.16
C LYS A 20 0.07 18.97 4.94
N CYS A 21 0.50 18.78 6.19
CA CYS A 21 0.14 17.63 7.02
C CYS A 21 -1.38 17.45 7.13
N LEU A 22 -2.11 18.54 7.43
CA LEU A 22 -3.57 18.55 7.53
C LEU A 22 -4.29 18.16 6.23
N GLY A 23 -3.82 18.66 5.08
CA GLY A 23 -4.44 18.37 3.78
C GLY A 23 -4.25 16.90 3.37
N ASN A 24 -3.07 16.35 3.65
CA ASN A 24 -2.76 14.96 3.37
C ASN A 24 -3.50 14.01 4.33
N CYS A 25 -3.62 14.37 5.61
CA CYS A 25 -4.42 13.63 6.58
C CYS A 25 -5.90 13.56 6.19
N LEU A 26 -6.49 14.67 5.72
CA LEU A 26 -7.91 14.66 5.32
C LEU A 26 -8.14 13.77 4.11
N LYS A 27 -7.26 13.82 3.10
CA LYS A 27 -7.33 12.93 1.93
C LYS A 27 -7.10 11.47 2.33
N ALA A 28 -6.16 11.20 3.24
CA ALA A 28 -5.90 9.86 3.73
C ALA A 28 -7.10 9.28 4.50
N PHE A 29 -7.74 10.09 5.33
CA PHE A 29 -8.93 9.70 6.09
C PHE A 29 -10.12 9.42 5.18
N LEU A 30 -10.37 10.28 4.18
CA LEU A 30 -11.48 10.06 3.24
C LEU A 30 -11.29 8.78 2.42
N VAL A 31 -10.08 8.51 1.93
CA VAL A 31 -9.82 7.30 1.13
C VAL A 31 -9.83 6.05 2.00
N GLY A 32 -9.20 6.08 3.18
CA GLY A 32 -9.23 4.97 4.14
C GLY A 32 -10.66 4.66 4.61
N GLY A 33 -11.43 5.70 4.94
CA GLY A 33 -12.84 5.57 5.33
C GLY A 33 -13.72 5.01 4.22
N LEU A 34 -13.53 5.46 2.97
CA LEU A 34 -14.24 4.92 1.81
C LEU A 34 -13.99 3.41 1.64
N ILE A 35 -12.72 2.98 1.78
CA ILE A 35 -12.34 1.57 1.69
C ILE A 35 -12.99 0.75 2.83
N CYS A 36 -13.03 1.28 4.05
CA CYS A 36 -13.73 0.63 5.17
C CYS A 36 -15.24 0.53 4.91
N CYS A 37 -15.90 1.56 4.38
CA CYS A 37 -17.31 1.51 4.01
C CYS A 37 -17.59 0.43 2.94
N ILE A 38 -16.68 0.25 1.98
CA ILE A 38 -16.80 -0.83 0.98
C ILE A 38 -16.67 -2.20 1.67
N GLY A 39 -15.73 -2.35 2.61
CA GLY A 39 -15.59 -3.60 3.37
C GLY A 39 -16.81 -3.93 4.22
N GLU A 40 -17.40 -2.93 4.85
CA GLU A 40 -18.61 -3.09 5.65
C GLU A 40 -19.84 -3.38 4.77
N ALA A 41 -19.92 -2.79 3.57
CA ALA A 41 -20.95 -3.12 2.58
C ALA A 41 -20.84 -4.58 2.12
N ILE A 42 -19.62 -5.06 1.82
CA ILE A 42 -19.37 -6.46 1.47
C ILE A 42 -19.75 -7.39 2.63
N LEU A 43 -19.39 -7.03 3.86
CA LEU A 43 -19.77 -7.78 5.06
C LEU A 43 -21.29 -7.88 5.21
N ASN A 44 -22.00 -6.78 5.02
CA ASN A 44 -23.47 -6.76 5.08
C ASN A 44 -24.10 -7.62 3.99
N VAL A 45 -23.55 -7.65 2.77
CA VAL A 45 -24.03 -8.55 1.71
C VAL A 45 -23.82 -10.01 2.09
N TYR A 46 -22.67 -10.38 2.65
CA TYR A 46 -22.42 -11.74 3.11
C TYR A 46 -23.30 -12.14 4.30
N ALA A 47 -23.57 -11.19 5.20
CA ALA A 47 -24.50 -11.41 6.32
C ALA A 47 -25.95 -11.58 5.83
N ASP A 48 -26.38 -10.83 4.82
CA ASP A 48 -27.71 -10.95 4.20
C ASP A 48 -27.87 -12.27 3.42
N CYS A 49 -26.77 -12.78 2.83
CA CYS A 49 -26.70 -14.13 2.26
C CYS A 49 -26.81 -15.27 3.29
N GLY A 50 -26.99 -14.98 4.58
CA GLY A 50 -27.22 -15.97 5.63
C GLY A 50 -25.95 -16.60 6.20
N LEU A 51 -24.79 -15.99 5.99
CA LEU A 51 -23.52 -16.45 6.54
C LEU A 51 -23.35 -15.98 7.98
N ASP A 52 -22.78 -16.84 8.84
CA ASP A 52 -22.42 -16.45 10.20
C ASP A 52 -21.43 -15.28 10.18
N ARG A 53 -21.51 -14.37 11.16
CA ARG A 53 -20.67 -13.14 11.19
C ARG A 53 -19.17 -13.46 11.14
N THR A 54 -18.77 -14.59 11.72
CA THR A 54 -17.37 -15.04 11.76
C THR A 54 -16.88 -15.45 10.37
N ASP A 55 -17.73 -16.13 9.61
CA ASP A 55 -17.43 -16.55 8.24
C ASP A 55 -17.56 -15.39 7.25
N ALA A 56 -18.56 -14.52 7.43
CA ALA A 56 -18.76 -13.34 6.59
C ALA A 56 -17.58 -12.37 6.68
N SER A 57 -17.03 -12.15 7.88
CA SER A 57 -15.86 -11.28 8.07
C SER A 57 -14.58 -11.84 7.47
N SER A 58 -14.39 -13.16 7.57
CA SER A 58 -13.30 -13.87 6.92
C SER A 58 -13.40 -13.79 5.39
N ALA A 59 -14.59 -14.03 4.84
CA ALA A 59 -14.88 -13.94 3.41
C ALA A 59 -14.72 -12.50 2.88
N ALA A 60 -15.25 -11.50 3.59
CA ALA A 60 -15.11 -10.08 3.23
C ALA A 60 -13.64 -9.64 3.17
N SER A 61 -12.84 -10.03 4.17
CA SER A 61 -11.42 -9.73 4.21
C SER A 61 -10.67 -10.41 3.07
N ALA A 62 -10.96 -11.69 2.78
CA ALA A 62 -10.35 -12.41 1.66
C ALA A 62 -10.69 -11.76 0.31
N THR A 63 -11.95 -11.37 0.10
CA THR A 63 -12.40 -10.68 -1.11
C THR A 63 -11.71 -9.32 -1.28
N LEU A 64 -11.56 -8.54 -0.22
CA LEU A 64 -10.82 -7.27 -0.25
C LEU A 64 -9.33 -7.45 -0.59
N VAL A 65 -8.68 -8.46 -0.02
CA VAL A 65 -7.28 -8.82 -0.35
C VAL A 65 -7.18 -9.22 -1.82
N PHE A 66 -8.10 -10.05 -2.31
CA PHE A 66 -8.11 -10.53 -3.68
C PHE A 66 -8.30 -9.37 -4.68
N ILE A 67 -9.28 -8.49 -4.41
CA ILE A 67 -9.51 -7.29 -5.22
C ILE A 67 -8.28 -6.38 -5.19
N GLY A 68 -7.69 -6.14 -4.00
CA GLY A 68 -6.45 -5.37 -3.86
C GLY A 68 -5.31 -5.95 -4.69
N ALA A 69 -5.06 -7.26 -4.57
CA ALA A 69 -4.04 -7.96 -5.33
C ALA A 69 -4.28 -7.89 -6.85
N LEU A 70 -5.54 -8.02 -7.29
CA LEU A 70 -5.91 -7.94 -8.70
C LEU A 70 -5.70 -6.51 -9.25
N LEU A 71 -6.11 -5.47 -8.51
CA LEU A 71 -5.88 -4.08 -8.90
C LEU A 71 -4.39 -3.71 -8.89
N THR A 72 -3.58 -4.28 -7.98
CA THR A 72 -2.12 -4.13 -7.98
C THR A 72 -1.50 -4.82 -9.20
N GLY A 73 -1.94 -6.04 -9.52
CA GLY A 73 -1.51 -6.76 -10.73
C GLY A 73 -1.81 -6.03 -12.03
N LEU A 74 -2.92 -5.29 -12.09
CA LEU A 74 -3.30 -4.44 -13.21
C LEU A 74 -2.59 -3.06 -13.22
N GLY A 75 -1.81 -2.73 -12.19
CA GLY A 75 -1.12 -1.45 -12.05
C GLY A 75 -2.05 -0.25 -11.75
N LEU A 76 -3.34 -0.49 -11.52
CA LEU A 76 -4.32 0.55 -11.21
C LEU A 76 -4.22 0.99 -9.75
N TYR A 77 -3.91 0.04 -8.85
CA TYR A 77 -3.77 0.31 -7.42
C TYR A 77 -2.68 1.33 -7.13
N ASP A 78 -1.51 1.22 -7.78
CA ASP A 78 -0.39 2.14 -7.59
C ASP A 78 -0.78 3.59 -7.94
N ARG A 79 -1.56 3.76 -9.02
CA ARG A 79 -2.04 5.08 -9.44
C ARG A 79 -3.01 5.70 -8.44
N ILE A 80 -3.92 4.88 -7.88
CA ILE A 80 -4.85 5.30 -6.83
C ILE A 80 -4.07 5.63 -5.54
N ALA A 81 -3.09 4.80 -5.18
CA ALA A 81 -2.28 4.96 -3.99
C ALA A 81 -1.44 6.24 -4.03
N ARG A 82 -0.87 6.59 -5.18
CA ARG A 82 -0.15 7.86 -5.37
C ARG A 82 -1.06 9.09 -5.24
N PHE A 83 -2.34 8.96 -5.59
CA PHE A 83 -3.31 10.07 -5.46
C PHE A 83 -3.87 10.19 -4.05
N ALA A 84 -4.08 9.06 -3.37
CA ALA A 84 -4.62 8.98 -2.01
C ALA A 84 -3.57 9.19 -0.91
N GLY A 85 -2.28 9.00 -1.23
CA GLY A 85 -1.19 9.11 -0.28
C GLY A 85 -1.21 7.98 0.76
N GLY A 86 -0.92 8.30 2.03
CA GLY A 86 -0.85 7.30 3.10
C GLY A 86 -2.16 6.56 3.41
N GLY A 87 -3.31 7.10 2.98
CA GLY A 87 -4.63 6.52 3.30
C GLY A 87 -4.90 5.15 2.66
N THR A 88 -4.25 4.85 1.53
CA THR A 88 -4.35 3.54 0.85
C THR A 88 -3.37 2.50 1.39
N LEU A 89 -2.44 2.89 2.27
CA LEU A 89 -1.48 1.99 2.90
C LEU A 89 -1.99 1.40 4.22
N VAL A 90 -2.85 2.13 4.93
CA VAL A 90 -3.44 1.72 6.22
C VAL A 90 -4.41 0.53 6.12
N PRO A 91 -5.34 0.44 5.15
CA PRO A 91 -6.28 -0.69 5.05
C PRO A 91 -5.63 -1.96 4.52
N ILE A 92 -6.33 -3.10 4.65
CA ILE A 92 -5.90 -4.44 4.19
C ILE A 92 -5.45 -4.45 2.71
N THR A 93 -5.99 -3.57 1.87
CA THR A 93 -5.59 -3.43 0.47
C THR A 93 -4.15 -2.93 0.31
N GLY A 94 -3.67 -2.11 1.26
CA GLY A 94 -2.28 -1.65 1.31
C GLY A 94 -1.31 -2.78 1.64
N PHE A 95 -1.70 -3.68 2.56
CA PHE A 95 -0.97 -4.91 2.82
C PHE A 95 -0.88 -5.80 1.57
N ALA A 96 -1.99 -6.00 0.85
CA ALA A 96 -2.02 -6.77 -0.38
C ALA A 96 -1.06 -6.18 -1.44
N ASN A 97 -1.07 -4.86 -1.63
CA ASN A 97 -0.17 -4.20 -2.57
C ASN A 97 1.31 -4.40 -2.23
N SER A 98 1.69 -4.28 -0.95
CA SER A 98 3.07 -4.49 -0.48
C SER A 98 3.57 -5.92 -0.65
N MET A 99 2.67 -6.90 -0.70
CA MET A 99 3.01 -8.30 -0.98
C MET A 99 3.06 -8.60 -2.48
N VAL A 100 2.13 -8.04 -3.25
CA VAL A 100 1.99 -8.34 -4.69
C VAL A 100 2.98 -7.57 -5.55
N ALA A 101 3.31 -6.33 -5.20
CA ALA A 101 4.29 -5.52 -5.92
C ALA A 101 5.69 -6.20 -6.03
N PRO A 102 6.33 -6.68 -4.94
CA PRO A 102 7.59 -7.40 -5.05
C PRO A 102 7.42 -8.73 -5.79
N ALA A 103 6.31 -9.45 -5.58
CA ALA A 103 6.05 -10.70 -6.28
C ALA A 103 5.99 -10.56 -7.82
N LEU A 104 5.42 -9.44 -8.31
CA LEU A 104 5.41 -9.11 -9.74
C LEU A 104 6.79 -8.69 -10.27
N GLU A 105 7.57 -7.98 -9.46
CA GLU A 105 8.94 -7.59 -9.81
C GLU A 105 9.84 -8.83 -9.93
N PHE A 106 9.78 -9.76 -8.97
CA PHE A 106 10.52 -11.02 -9.04
C PHE A 106 10.15 -11.89 -10.25
N LYS A 107 8.85 -11.94 -10.62
CA LYS A 107 8.41 -12.66 -11.82
C LYS A 107 8.94 -12.01 -13.12
N THR A 108 9.08 -10.69 -13.12
CA THR A 108 9.66 -9.96 -14.26
C THR A 108 11.17 -10.19 -14.35
N GLU A 109 11.87 -10.23 -13.21
CA GLU A 109 13.29 -10.57 -13.14
C GLU A 109 13.58 -12.05 -13.50
N GLU A 110 12.67 -13.00 -13.23
CA GLU A 110 12.80 -14.40 -13.66
C GLU A 110 12.84 -14.55 -15.19
N ARG A 111 12.14 -13.67 -15.92
CA ARG A 111 12.22 -13.63 -17.39
C ARG A 111 13.56 -13.07 -17.89
N VAL A 112 14.29 -12.34 -17.04
CA VAL A 112 15.52 -11.63 -17.37
C VAL A 112 16.78 -12.33 -16.84
N ILE A 113 16.68 -13.29 -15.90
CA ILE A 113 17.82 -14.11 -15.39
C ILE A 113 18.46 -15.06 -16.42
N ILE A 114 18.08 -15.00 -17.70
CA ILE A 114 19.02 -15.35 -18.78
C ILE A 114 20.23 -14.38 -18.80
N THR A 115 20.22 -13.29 -18.01
CA THR A 115 21.33 -12.35 -17.84
C THR A 115 21.53 -12.01 -16.34
N PRO A 116 22.64 -12.42 -15.71
CA PRO A 116 22.84 -12.43 -14.24
C PRO A 116 23.12 -11.06 -13.58
N SER A 117 22.74 -9.91 -14.16
CA SER A 117 23.40 -8.62 -13.82
C SER A 117 22.62 -7.61 -12.94
N GLN A 118 21.31 -7.74 -12.68
CA GLN A 118 20.53 -6.64 -12.05
C GLN A 118 20.17 -6.79 -10.55
N LYS A 119 20.46 -7.94 -9.94
CA LYS A 119 19.97 -8.29 -8.59
C LYS A 119 20.43 -7.35 -7.45
N CYS A 120 21.50 -6.58 -7.65
CA CYS A 120 22.01 -5.63 -6.65
C CYS A 120 21.40 -4.22 -6.72
N ARG A 121 20.67 -3.85 -7.79
CA ARG A 121 20.18 -2.46 -7.95
C ARG A 121 18.75 -2.25 -7.43
N CYS A 122 17.91 -3.30 -7.42
CA CYS A 122 16.50 -3.18 -7.01
C CYS A 122 16.30 -3.10 -5.48
N PHE A 123 17.12 -3.81 -4.70
CA PHE A 123 16.97 -3.83 -3.24
C PHE A 123 17.14 -2.44 -2.58
N ARG A 124 17.86 -1.52 -3.24
CA ARG A 124 18.09 -0.15 -2.74
C ARG A 124 16.92 0.82 -2.96
N ARG A 125 15.86 0.40 -3.65
CA ARG A 125 14.68 1.25 -3.91
C ARG A 125 13.50 0.94 -2.99
N VAL A 126 13.59 -0.14 -2.20
CA VAL A 126 12.50 -0.66 -1.37
C VAL A 126 12.73 -0.42 0.13
N CYS A 127 13.97 -0.10 0.55
CA CYS A 127 14.31 0.45 1.87
C CYS A 127 14.73 1.92 1.74
#